data_AF-A0ABC9WY14-F1
#
_entry.id   AF-A0ABC9WY14-F1
#
_cell.length_a   1.000
_cell.length_b   1.000
_cell.length_c   1.000
_cell.angle_alpha   90.00
_cell.angle_beta   90.00
_cell.angle_gamma   90.00
#
_symmetry.space_group_name_H-M   'P 1'
#
loop_
_entity.id
_entity.type
_entity.pdbx_description
1 polymer ?
#
loop_
_entity_poly.entity_id
_entity_poly.type
_entity_poly.pdbx_seq_one_letter_code
_entity_poly.pdbx_strand_id
1 'polypeptide(L)'
;MASLLPSSPTANPRSAIATTAQPGFLDGWLSRIPLAILLLLFLIRIIRCCCGKKKSKKKERVSLCAVSGSTMASLVRSAFPCPPPPSSLRYLLLHCLVQPEMEDLEQGMEQTGRGKLQYSLEYNFRAQELKVGVKQAAELKAMDSGGTSDPYVIVYLTSDMKKKYETKVYRKTLNPIFNESFTFQVPQVEVPESTLVMQIYDFNRFTKHDIIGEVRLPLASVSLQHVIEQWSDLAVASKVEEEQLGEICFSLRYVPSTGKLTVLILEAKKLKRMDSHGLSDPFVKVHLILNRKKWKKKTTSVKKNTLSPYFNEMFVFDVPFNQIQNVDVVICAWDHDKVTKNEPIGKLFLGCWATGNQLRHWSDMLSNPRRPLAQWHSLQPPDVVDKALGLKSHLKLSLPPR
;
A
#
# COMPACT_ATOMS: atom_id res chain seq x y z
N MET A 1 -49.08 -12.31 71.21
CA MET A 1 -47.88 -11.62 70.67
C MET A 1 -47.88 -11.84 69.16
N ALA A 2 -48.08 -10.75 68.43
CA ALA A 2 -48.25 -10.72 66.97
C ALA A 2 -46.97 -10.24 66.28
N SER A 3 -47.01 -10.25 64.94
CA SER A 3 -46.06 -9.69 63.94
C SER A 3 -45.22 -10.77 63.24
N LEU A 4 -45.13 -10.90 61.89
CA LEU A 4 -45.52 -10.05 60.75
C LEU A 4 -45.93 -10.92 59.54
N LEU A 5 -46.90 -10.42 58.77
CA LEU A 5 -47.13 -10.70 57.34
C LEU A 5 -47.03 -9.36 56.56
N PRO A 6 -46.87 -9.38 55.21
CA PRO A 6 -46.61 -8.21 54.36
C PRO A 6 -47.85 -7.69 53.62
N SER A 7 -47.85 -6.42 53.15
CA SER A 7 -48.70 -5.97 52.03
C SER A 7 -48.41 -4.54 51.52
N SER A 8 -48.13 -4.47 50.20
CA SER A 8 -48.58 -3.57 49.11
C SER A 8 -48.77 -2.03 49.24
N PRO A 9 -48.65 -1.29 48.11
CA PRO A 9 -48.56 0.18 48.08
C PRO A 9 -49.88 0.91 47.75
N THR A 10 -49.95 2.19 48.12
CA THR A 10 -51.02 3.17 47.77
C THR A 10 -50.42 4.49 47.26
N ALA A 11 -51.28 5.30 46.64
CA ALA A 11 -51.01 6.22 45.55
C ALA A 11 -50.81 7.72 45.90
N ASN A 12 -50.17 8.44 44.95
CA ASN A 12 -50.30 9.87 44.56
C ASN A 12 -49.85 10.98 45.57
N PRO A 13 -49.56 12.25 45.13
CA PRO A 13 -49.91 12.92 43.87
C PRO A 13 -48.82 13.79 43.18
N ARG A 14 -49.23 14.33 42.03
CA ARG A 14 -48.55 15.26 41.11
C ARG A 14 -48.18 16.62 41.74
N SER A 15 -47.06 17.20 41.29
CA SER A 15 -46.84 18.65 41.24
C SER A 15 -46.29 19.04 39.87
N ALA A 16 -46.92 20.06 39.27
CA ALA A 16 -46.54 20.68 38.01
C ALA A 16 -45.65 21.90 38.30
N ILE A 17 -44.57 22.07 37.54
CA ILE A 17 -43.85 23.34 37.45
C ILE A 17 -43.65 23.66 35.96
N ALA A 18 -44.21 24.80 35.58
CA ALA A 18 -44.07 25.44 34.29
C ALA A 18 -42.70 26.12 34.18
N THR A 19 -42.07 26.11 32.99
CA THR A 19 -41.09 27.13 32.63
C THR A 19 -41.19 27.45 31.14
N THR A 20 -41.46 28.72 30.91
CA THR A 20 -41.67 29.44 29.66
C THR A 20 -40.43 29.46 28.77
N ALA A 21 -40.59 29.14 27.48
CA ALA A 21 -39.57 29.36 26.46
C ALA A 21 -39.58 30.82 25.98
N GLN A 22 -38.42 31.48 25.95
CA GLN A 22 -38.20 32.77 25.30
C GLN A 22 -37.42 32.57 23.99
N PRO A 23 -37.77 33.25 22.88
CA PRO A 23 -37.07 33.18 21.62
C PRO A 23 -35.99 34.27 21.53
N GLY A 24 -34.81 33.95 20.99
CA GLY A 24 -33.83 34.96 20.57
C GLY A 24 -32.41 34.70 21.07
N PHE A 25 -31.64 33.94 20.29
CA PHE A 25 -30.17 33.94 20.40
C PHE A 25 -29.53 33.60 19.05
N LEU A 26 -29.94 34.28 17.98
CA LEU A 26 -29.29 34.20 16.66
C LEU A 26 -29.11 35.57 15.98
N ASP A 27 -28.95 36.65 16.75
CA ASP A 27 -28.51 37.94 16.22
C ASP A 27 -27.29 38.43 17.02
N GLY A 28 -26.09 38.13 16.52
CA GLY A 28 -24.86 38.63 17.14
C GLY A 28 -23.54 38.05 16.64
N TRP A 29 -23.56 36.97 15.84
CA TRP A 29 -22.31 36.30 15.42
C TRP A 29 -21.73 36.80 14.09
N LEU A 30 -22.41 37.72 13.39
CA LEU A 30 -21.95 38.28 12.11
C LEU A 30 -21.15 39.59 12.24
N SER A 31 -21.05 40.19 13.43
CA SER A 31 -20.35 41.48 13.64
C SER A 31 -18.92 41.35 14.19
N ARG A 32 -18.37 40.13 14.30
CA ARG A 32 -17.00 39.89 14.80
C ARG A 32 -16.12 39.06 13.88
N ILE A 33 -16.31 39.18 12.57
CA ILE A 33 -15.28 38.74 11.61
C ILE A 33 -14.27 39.89 11.51
N PRO A 34 -13.03 39.74 11.98
CA PRO A 34 -12.03 40.81 11.90
C PRO A 34 -11.83 41.17 10.43
N LEU A 35 -11.84 42.48 10.13
CA LEU A 35 -11.64 43.08 8.80
C LEU A 35 -10.46 42.47 8.02
N ALA A 36 -9.47 41.92 8.73
CA ALA A 36 -8.36 41.16 8.19
C ALA A 36 -8.76 39.91 7.37
N ILE A 37 -9.81 39.18 7.78
CA ILE A 37 -10.29 37.98 7.06
C ILE A 37 -11.02 38.39 5.77
N LEU A 38 -11.77 39.49 5.79
CA LEU A 38 -12.43 40.03 4.60
C LEU A 38 -11.40 40.54 3.58
N LEU A 39 -10.33 41.21 4.04
CA LEU A 39 -9.21 41.64 3.20
C LEU A 39 -8.45 40.45 2.59
N LEU A 40 -8.22 39.38 3.36
CA LEU A 40 -7.55 38.17 2.88
C LEU A 40 -8.38 37.45 1.81
N LEU A 41 -9.70 37.33 1.99
CA LEU A 41 -10.59 36.73 1.00
C LEU A 41 -10.71 37.60 -0.27
N PHE A 42 -10.63 38.93 -0.14
CA PHE A 42 -10.62 39.85 -1.28
C PHE A 42 -9.31 39.74 -2.08
N LEU A 43 -8.15 39.64 -1.41
CA LEU A 43 -6.86 39.40 -2.05
C LEU A 43 -6.81 38.06 -2.78
N ILE A 44 -7.37 36.99 -2.20
CA ILE A 44 -7.46 35.67 -2.85
C ILE A 44 -8.34 35.74 -4.11
N ARG A 45 -9.43 36.51 -4.11
CA ARG A 45 -10.26 36.73 -5.30
C ARG A 45 -9.53 37.51 -6.39
N ILE A 46 -8.75 38.53 -6.04
CA ILE A 46 -7.95 39.30 -7.01
C ILE A 46 -6.90 38.39 -7.66
N ILE A 47 -6.17 37.59 -6.87
CA ILE A 47 -5.15 36.65 -7.39
C ILE A 47 -5.79 35.61 -8.32
N ARG A 48 -6.99 35.12 -7.98
CA ARG A 48 -7.72 34.14 -8.80
C ARG A 48 -8.32 34.75 -10.08
N CYS A 49 -8.64 36.05 -10.08
CA CYS A 49 -9.06 36.80 -11.27
C CYS A 49 -7.88 37.20 -12.17
N CYS A 50 -6.67 37.43 -11.62
CA CYS A 50 -5.49 37.81 -12.38
C CYS A 50 -4.77 36.61 -13.06
N CYS A 51 -4.89 35.39 -12.52
CA CYS A 51 -4.27 34.19 -13.10
C CYS A 51 -5.16 33.45 -14.13
N GLY A 52 -6.35 33.97 -14.44
CA GLY A 52 -7.37 33.31 -15.26
C GLY A 52 -7.48 33.79 -16.71
N LYS A 53 -6.37 34.09 -17.43
CA LYS A 53 -6.45 34.39 -18.87
C LYS A 53 -5.20 33.94 -19.63
N LYS A 54 -5.29 32.80 -20.35
CA LYS A 54 -4.88 32.64 -21.76
C LYS A 54 -4.96 31.18 -22.20
N LYS A 55 -5.82 30.89 -23.19
CA LYS A 55 -5.41 30.33 -24.49
C LYS A 55 -6.57 30.41 -25.49
N SER A 56 -6.25 31.00 -26.63
CA SER A 56 -7.12 31.29 -27.78
C SER A 56 -7.52 30.01 -28.53
N LYS A 57 -8.81 29.91 -28.93
CA LYS A 57 -9.34 28.91 -29.85
C LYS A 57 -9.17 29.42 -31.30
N LYS A 58 -8.33 28.76 -32.10
CA LYS A 58 -8.34 28.90 -33.57
C LYS A 58 -9.33 27.88 -34.14
N LYS A 59 -10.32 28.38 -34.87
CA LYS A 59 -11.43 27.65 -35.50
C LYS A 59 -11.05 27.45 -36.96
N GLU A 60 -10.99 26.22 -37.43
CA GLU A 60 -10.82 25.91 -38.85
C GLU A 60 -11.99 25.02 -39.30
N ARG A 61 -12.70 25.50 -40.32
CA ARG A 61 -13.78 24.81 -41.04
C ARG A 61 -13.15 24.06 -42.21
N VAL A 62 -13.46 22.79 -42.40
CA VAL A 62 -13.47 22.14 -43.73
C VAL A 62 -14.60 21.11 -43.81
N SER A 63 -15.13 20.97 -45.03
CA SER A 63 -16.42 20.46 -45.50
C SER A 63 -16.64 18.94 -45.44
N LEU A 64 -17.92 18.58 -45.38
CA LEU A 64 -18.45 17.24 -45.69
C LEU A 64 -18.35 16.95 -47.20
N CYS A 65 -17.83 15.77 -47.55
CA CYS A 65 -18.23 15.04 -48.76
C CYS A 65 -18.55 13.60 -48.35
N ALA A 66 -19.71 13.13 -48.79
CA ALA A 66 -20.21 11.78 -48.58
C ALA A 66 -19.74 10.86 -49.72
N VAL A 67 -19.29 9.63 -49.40
CA VAL A 67 -19.38 8.45 -50.29
C VAL A 67 -19.60 7.19 -49.44
N SER A 68 -20.49 6.34 -49.95
CA SER A 68 -21.01 5.09 -49.40
C SER A 68 -20.03 3.91 -49.48
N GLY A 69 -20.21 2.87 -48.64
CA GLY A 69 -19.65 1.52 -48.91
C GLY A 69 -19.11 0.73 -47.69
N SER A 70 -19.97 -0.13 -47.15
CA SER A 70 -19.74 -1.43 -46.46
C SER A 70 -18.33 -1.84 -45.96
N THR A 71 -18.23 -2.26 -44.67
CA THR A 71 -17.81 -3.62 -44.20
C THR A 71 -17.74 -3.65 -42.65
N MET A 72 -18.38 -4.67 -42.03
CA MET A 72 -18.54 -4.89 -40.58
C MET A 72 -17.26 -5.32 -39.81
N ALA A 73 -16.09 -4.80 -40.19
CA ALA A 73 -14.81 -5.04 -39.50
C ALA A 73 -14.20 -3.76 -38.90
N SER A 74 -14.79 -2.58 -39.14
CA SER A 74 -14.20 -1.29 -38.78
C SER A 74 -14.79 -0.60 -37.54
N LEU A 75 -15.78 -1.19 -36.87
CA LEU A 75 -16.47 -0.56 -35.72
C LEU A 75 -15.80 -0.78 -34.35
N VAL A 76 -14.65 -1.44 -34.28
CA VAL A 76 -13.88 -1.57 -33.02
C VAL A 76 -12.82 -0.46 -32.86
N ARG A 77 -12.58 0.37 -33.88
CA ARG A 77 -11.52 1.39 -33.84
C ARG A 77 -11.98 2.85 -33.66
N SER A 78 -13.28 3.14 -33.66
CA SER A 78 -13.79 4.53 -33.68
C SER A 78 -14.65 4.94 -32.48
N ALA A 79 -14.62 4.20 -31.36
CA ALA A 79 -15.39 4.56 -30.17
C ALA A 79 -14.59 4.44 -28.87
N PHE A 80 -13.30 4.82 -28.85
CA PHE A 80 -12.50 4.82 -27.62
C PHE A 80 -11.53 5.99 -27.57
N PRO A 81 -11.78 7.06 -26.80
CA PRO A 81 -10.73 7.94 -26.36
C PRO A 81 -10.05 7.30 -25.13
N CYS A 82 -9.10 6.39 -25.37
CA CYS A 82 -8.00 6.24 -24.43
C CYS A 82 -7.05 7.44 -24.62
N PRO A 83 -6.48 8.02 -23.55
CA PRO A 83 -5.43 9.03 -23.70
C PRO A 83 -4.26 8.42 -24.48
N PRO A 84 -3.64 9.17 -25.42
CA PRO A 84 -2.56 8.62 -26.23
C PRO A 84 -1.32 8.35 -25.36
N PRO A 85 -0.63 7.20 -25.52
CA PRO A 85 0.75 7.10 -25.09
C PRO A 85 1.61 8.04 -25.96
N PRO A 86 2.71 8.60 -25.42
CA PRO A 86 3.57 9.46 -26.21
C PRO A 86 4.18 8.62 -27.34
N SER A 87 3.77 8.91 -28.57
CA SER A 87 4.40 8.36 -29.76
C SER A 87 4.63 9.49 -30.75
N SER A 88 5.88 9.97 -30.75
CA SER A 88 6.44 10.58 -31.94
C SER A 88 7.77 9.90 -32.23
N LEU A 89 7.78 9.10 -33.29
CA LEU A 89 8.95 8.56 -34.00
C LEU A 89 9.75 9.68 -34.69
N ARG A 90 9.92 10.82 -34.01
CA ARG A 90 10.86 11.89 -34.36
C ARG A 90 11.93 12.11 -33.29
N TYR A 91 11.86 11.41 -32.16
CA TYR A 91 12.93 11.36 -31.15
C TYR A 91 13.89 10.16 -31.29
N LEU A 92 13.59 9.20 -32.17
CA LEU A 92 14.39 7.98 -32.35
C LEU A 92 15.47 8.08 -33.45
N LEU A 93 15.67 9.26 -34.04
CA LEU A 93 16.67 9.49 -35.09
C LEU A 93 17.59 10.70 -34.84
N LEU A 94 17.59 11.23 -33.61
CA LEU A 94 18.48 12.33 -33.19
C LEU A 94 19.34 11.96 -31.96
N HIS A 95 19.74 10.70 -31.85
CA HIS A 95 20.72 10.24 -30.85
C HIS A 95 21.71 9.20 -31.41
N CYS A 96 21.87 9.10 -32.73
CA CYS A 96 22.81 8.16 -33.37
C CYS A 96 24.10 8.79 -33.91
N LEU A 97 24.43 10.04 -33.55
CA LEU A 97 25.74 10.62 -33.86
C LEU A 97 26.22 11.48 -32.68
N VAL A 98 26.60 10.85 -31.58
CA VAL A 98 27.51 11.43 -30.60
C VAL A 98 28.62 10.40 -30.39
N GLN A 99 29.84 10.83 -30.71
CA GLN A 99 31.07 10.05 -30.62
C GLN A 99 31.32 9.62 -29.17
N PRO A 100 32.09 8.54 -28.91
CA PRO A 100 32.49 8.19 -27.56
C PRO A 100 33.50 9.24 -27.08
N GLU A 101 33.04 10.26 -26.36
CA GLU A 101 33.92 11.13 -25.61
C GLU A 101 34.30 10.40 -24.32
N MET A 102 35.60 10.14 -24.23
CA MET A 102 36.28 9.46 -23.15
C MET A 102 36.38 10.41 -21.96
N GLU A 103 35.38 10.40 -21.08
CA GLU A 103 35.45 10.98 -19.73
C GLU A 103 35.52 9.86 -18.68
N ASP A 104 36.48 8.96 -18.86
CA ASP A 104 37.03 8.16 -17.77
C ASP A 104 38.24 8.92 -17.22
N LEU A 105 38.03 9.83 -16.27
CA LEU A 105 39.02 10.19 -15.24
C LEU A 105 38.39 11.13 -14.21
N GLU A 106 38.55 10.73 -12.94
CA GLU A 106 38.33 11.51 -11.72
C GLU A 106 36.90 11.54 -11.15
N GLN A 107 36.37 10.35 -10.82
CA GLN A 107 35.71 10.20 -9.52
C GLN A 107 36.60 9.37 -8.61
N GLY A 108 37.52 10.04 -7.93
CA GLY A 108 38.09 9.50 -6.70
C GLY A 108 36.94 9.24 -5.74
N MET A 109 36.52 7.99 -5.62
CA MET A 109 35.56 7.54 -4.61
C MET A 109 36.20 7.73 -3.23
N GLU A 110 36.00 8.88 -2.62
CA GLU A 110 35.91 8.91 -1.16
C GLU A 110 34.60 8.20 -0.80
N GLN A 111 34.67 6.88 -0.60
CA GLN A 111 33.66 6.18 0.18
C GLN A 111 33.77 6.67 1.62
N THR A 112 33.24 7.87 1.89
CA THR A 112 33.01 8.32 3.26
C THR A 112 32.09 7.29 3.91
N GLY A 113 32.62 6.55 4.89
CA GLY A 113 31.88 5.54 5.62
C GLY A 113 30.58 6.15 6.18
N ARG A 114 29.51 5.37 6.21
CA ARG A 114 28.21 5.83 6.74
C ARG A 114 28.11 5.74 8.27
N GLY A 115 29.20 5.30 8.90
CA GLY A 115 29.29 4.97 10.31
C GLY A 115 29.10 3.48 10.59
N LYS A 116 29.08 3.15 11.87
CA LYS A 116 28.94 1.79 12.39
C LYS A 116 27.84 1.75 13.44
N LEU A 117 27.19 0.59 13.58
CA LEU A 117 26.17 0.32 14.61
C LEU A 117 26.60 -0.86 15.47
N GLN A 118 26.59 -0.67 16.79
CA GLN A 118 26.73 -1.75 17.77
C GLN A 118 25.35 -2.24 18.18
N TYR A 119 25.15 -3.54 18.06
CA TYR A 119 23.90 -4.20 18.42
C TYR A 119 24.15 -5.49 19.19
N SER A 120 23.14 -5.97 19.88
CA SER A 120 23.13 -7.27 20.55
C SER A 120 21.94 -8.13 20.12
N LEU A 121 22.14 -9.45 20.00
CA LEU A 121 21.10 -10.42 19.67
C LEU A 121 21.08 -11.56 20.69
N GLU A 122 19.90 -11.89 21.17
CA GLU A 122 19.66 -13.01 22.07
C GLU A 122 18.36 -13.71 21.66
N TYR A 123 18.41 -15.01 21.39
CA TYR A 123 17.22 -15.78 21.05
C TYR A 123 16.86 -16.74 22.20
N ASN A 124 15.64 -16.60 22.71
CA ASN A 124 15.11 -17.50 23.72
C ASN A 124 14.34 -18.63 23.04
N PHE A 125 14.95 -19.80 22.94
CA PHE A 125 14.34 -21.00 22.31
C PHE A 125 13.06 -21.48 23.00
N ARG A 126 12.92 -21.27 24.33
CA ARG A 126 11.73 -21.71 25.07
C ARG A 126 10.55 -20.78 24.85
N ALA A 127 10.81 -19.47 24.83
CA ALA A 127 9.79 -18.46 24.60
C ALA A 127 9.52 -18.19 23.11
N GLN A 128 10.40 -18.67 22.21
CA GLN A 128 10.40 -18.34 20.78
C GLN A 128 10.51 -16.82 20.52
N GLU A 129 11.37 -16.17 21.30
CA GLU A 129 11.54 -14.71 21.29
C GLU A 129 12.95 -14.31 20.86
N LEU A 130 13.05 -13.40 19.89
CA LEU A 130 14.30 -12.74 19.51
C LEU A 130 14.37 -11.37 20.17
N LYS A 131 15.32 -11.19 21.08
CA LYS A 131 15.64 -9.91 21.70
C LYS A 131 16.77 -9.23 20.94
N VAL A 132 16.50 -8.01 20.49
CA VAL A 132 17.42 -7.17 19.72
C VAL A 132 17.75 -5.94 20.55
N GLY A 133 19.02 -5.75 20.89
CA GLY A 133 19.51 -4.56 21.57
C GLY A 133 20.18 -3.61 20.59
N VAL A 134 19.73 -2.36 20.55
CA VAL A 134 20.39 -1.28 19.82
C VAL A 134 21.21 -0.50 20.83
N LYS A 135 22.54 -0.62 20.79
CA LYS A 135 23.42 -0.09 21.83
C LYS A 135 23.85 1.34 21.51
N GLN A 136 24.67 1.51 20.49
CA GLN A 136 25.22 2.79 20.09
C GLN A 136 25.61 2.77 18.62
N ALA A 137 25.71 3.94 18.01
CA ALA A 137 26.32 4.10 16.71
C ALA A 137 27.54 5.03 16.80
N ALA A 138 28.47 4.89 15.87
CA ALA A 138 29.68 5.68 15.80
C ALA A 138 29.92 6.18 14.37
N GLU A 139 30.53 7.36 14.26
CA GLU A 139 30.98 7.95 13.00
C GLU A 139 29.87 8.04 11.94
N LEU A 140 28.63 8.33 12.37
CA LEU A 140 27.51 8.47 11.46
C LEU A 140 27.76 9.57 10.42
N LYS A 141 27.23 9.38 9.22
CA LYS A 141 27.23 10.43 8.20
C LYS A 141 26.36 11.61 8.65
N ALA A 142 26.92 12.81 8.59
CA ALA A 142 26.19 14.06 8.80
C ALA A 142 25.22 14.30 7.64
N MET A 143 23.94 14.45 7.97
CA MET A 143 22.86 14.69 7.00
C MET A 143 22.31 16.12 7.10
N ASP A 144 22.43 16.76 8.25
CA ASP A 144 22.06 18.17 8.42
C ASP A 144 23.13 19.12 7.90
N SER A 145 22.68 20.28 7.42
CA SER A 145 23.55 21.43 7.09
C SER A 145 24.48 21.89 8.23
N GLY A 146 24.16 21.53 9.48
CA GLY A 146 24.98 21.82 10.65
C GLY A 146 26.17 20.89 10.87
N GLY A 147 26.41 19.92 9.98
CA GLY A 147 27.49 18.95 10.12
C GLY A 147 27.22 17.86 11.17
N THR A 148 25.97 17.73 11.61
CA THR A 148 25.49 16.69 12.53
C THR A 148 24.30 15.95 11.92
N SER A 149 23.72 15.03 12.69
CA SER A 149 22.43 14.40 12.38
C SER A 149 21.62 14.30 13.69
N ASP A 150 20.32 14.07 13.56
CA ASP A 150 19.40 13.73 14.65
C ASP A 150 19.02 12.22 14.58
N PRO A 151 19.96 11.29 14.87
CA PRO A 151 19.77 9.87 14.58
C PRO A 151 18.73 9.17 15.46
N TYR A 152 17.98 8.27 14.84
CA TYR A 152 17.19 7.22 15.48
C TYR A 152 17.18 5.94 14.63
N VAL A 153 16.90 4.80 15.24
CA VAL A 153 16.95 3.49 14.57
C VAL A 153 15.56 2.89 14.50
N ILE A 154 15.17 2.45 13.30
CA ILE A 154 13.99 1.61 13.08
C ILE A 154 14.44 0.16 12.96
N VAL A 155 13.86 -0.71 13.77
CA VAL A 155 14.16 -2.14 13.84
C VAL A 155 12.93 -2.95 13.44
N TYR A 156 13.08 -3.88 12.50
CA TYR A 156 12.01 -4.77 12.08
C TYR A 156 12.55 -6.07 11.47
N LEU A 157 11.67 -7.06 11.29
CA LEU A 157 11.97 -8.32 10.62
C LEU A 157 11.30 -8.36 9.25
N THR A 158 11.95 -8.93 8.24
CA THR A 158 11.37 -9.09 6.90
C THR A 158 10.17 -10.05 6.86
N SER A 159 10.08 -10.98 7.81
CA SER A 159 8.93 -11.87 7.99
C SER A 159 7.68 -11.13 8.50
N ASP A 160 7.88 -10.13 9.36
CA ASP A 160 6.81 -9.29 9.92
C ASP A 160 7.11 -7.79 9.79
N MET A 161 6.94 -7.29 8.56
CA MET A 161 7.14 -5.88 8.24
C MET A 161 6.07 -4.94 8.84
N LYS A 162 5.01 -5.47 9.46
CA LYS A 162 4.02 -4.65 10.18
C LYS A 162 4.53 -4.24 11.56
N LYS A 163 5.32 -5.10 12.20
CA LYS A 163 5.85 -4.87 13.54
C LYS A 163 7.21 -4.19 13.46
N LYS A 164 7.19 -2.85 13.62
CA LYS A 164 8.38 -2.01 13.64
C LYS A 164 8.56 -1.37 15.02
N TYR A 165 9.80 -1.32 15.47
CA TYR A 165 10.20 -0.60 16.68
C TYR A 165 11.08 0.58 16.31
N GLU A 166 10.98 1.66 17.06
CA GLU A 166 11.77 2.86 16.86
C GLU A 166 12.46 3.23 18.17
N THR A 167 13.73 3.59 18.11
CA THR A 167 14.44 4.17 19.25
C THR A 167 14.03 5.62 19.45
N LYS A 168 14.44 6.19 20.58
CA LYS A 168 14.42 7.65 20.77
C LYS A 168 15.32 8.35 19.76
N VAL A 169 14.96 9.59 19.45
CA VAL A 169 15.75 10.51 18.62
C VAL A 169 16.77 11.22 19.49
N TYR A 170 18.03 11.17 19.08
CA TYR A 170 19.12 11.89 19.73
C TYR A 170 19.54 13.06 18.86
N ARG A 171 19.59 14.27 19.42
CA ARG A 171 19.81 15.47 18.61
C ARG A 171 21.29 15.81 18.44
N LYS A 172 21.64 16.29 17.24
CA LYS A 172 22.93 16.87 16.87
C LYS A 172 24.12 16.01 17.29
N THR A 173 24.08 14.73 16.96
CA THR A 173 25.13 13.77 17.31
C THR A 173 25.40 12.79 16.18
N LEU A 174 26.69 12.48 15.98
CA LEU A 174 27.14 11.42 15.07
C LEU A 174 27.53 10.13 15.82
N ASN A 175 27.48 10.15 17.16
CA ASN A 175 27.82 9.03 18.03
C ASN A 175 26.73 8.83 19.11
N PRO A 176 25.48 8.51 18.71
CA PRO A 176 24.38 8.32 19.65
C PRO A 176 24.55 7.04 20.48
N ILE A 177 24.18 7.12 21.76
CA ILE A 177 24.08 5.97 22.67
C ILE A 177 22.60 5.73 22.98
N PHE A 178 22.02 4.70 22.35
CA PHE A 178 20.61 4.36 22.46
C PHE A 178 20.32 3.50 23.70
N ASN A 179 21.02 2.38 23.83
CA ASN A 179 20.80 1.36 24.87
C ASN A 179 19.34 0.92 25.02
N GLU A 180 18.67 0.70 23.89
CA GLU A 180 17.29 0.23 23.82
C GLU A 180 17.23 -1.24 23.43
N SER A 181 16.19 -1.96 23.84
CA SER A 181 16.01 -3.38 23.52
C SER A 181 14.57 -3.67 23.11
N PHE A 182 14.41 -4.47 22.07
CA PHE A 182 13.13 -4.81 21.45
C PHE A 182 12.98 -6.32 21.37
N THR A 183 11.76 -6.82 21.52
CA THR A 183 11.48 -8.27 21.49
C THR A 183 10.51 -8.60 20.37
N PHE A 184 10.94 -9.52 19.49
CA PHE A 184 10.13 -10.09 18.43
C PHE A 184 9.72 -11.51 18.79
N GLN A 185 8.45 -11.85 18.55
CA GLN A 185 7.99 -13.23 18.62
C GLN A 185 8.32 -13.86 17.27
N VAL A 186 9.23 -14.83 17.25
CA VAL A 186 9.71 -15.47 16.02
C VAL A 186 9.80 -16.97 16.25
N PRO A 187 8.83 -17.76 15.74
CA PRO A 187 8.90 -19.21 15.78
C PRO A 187 10.21 -19.72 15.16
N GLN A 188 10.78 -20.78 15.74
CA GLN A 188 12.08 -21.31 15.30
C GLN A 188 12.11 -21.68 13.80
N VAL A 189 10.96 -22.08 13.24
CA VAL A 189 10.81 -22.42 11.82
C VAL A 189 10.93 -21.19 10.91
N GLU A 190 10.62 -19.98 11.40
CA GLU A 190 10.67 -18.74 10.62
C GLU A 190 12.03 -18.03 10.71
N VAL A 191 12.84 -18.35 11.72
CA VAL A 191 14.18 -17.80 11.91
C VAL A 191 15.03 -17.86 10.63
N PRO A 192 15.20 -19.01 9.93
CA PRO A 192 16.05 -19.06 8.74
C PRO A 192 15.53 -18.24 7.56
N GLU A 193 14.23 -17.98 7.49
CA GLU A 193 13.60 -17.17 6.42
C GLU A 193 13.58 -15.67 6.76
N SER A 194 13.90 -15.32 8.00
CA SER A 194 13.82 -13.96 8.53
C SER A 194 15.17 -13.24 8.42
N THR A 195 15.11 -11.98 8.00
CA THR A 195 16.25 -11.06 8.07
C THR A 195 15.90 -9.95 9.05
N LEU A 196 16.78 -9.71 10.03
CA LEU A 196 16.69 -8.56 10.91
C LEU A 196 17.26 -7.33 10.21
N VAL A 197 16.49 -6.25 10.21
CA VAL A 197 16.86 -5.00 9.56
C VAL A 197 16.85 -3.88 10.60
N MET A 198 17.97 -3.18 10.69
CA MET A 198 18.15 -2.01 11.55
C MET A 198 18.54 -0.83 10.66
N GLN A 199 17.63 0.12 10.48
CA GLN A 199 17.83 1.30 9.64
C GLN A 199 18.03 2.53 10.50
N ILE A 200 19.11 3.26 10.28
CA ILE A 200 19.37 4.52 10.96
C ILE A 200 18.84 5.66 10.09
N TYR A 201 17.94 6.44 10.67
CA TYR A 201 17.34 7.62 10.06
C TYR A 201 17.84 8.88 10.74
N ASP A 202 17.90 9.94 9.95
CA ASP A 202 18.05 11.32 10.40
C ASP A 202 16.66 11.96 10.54
N PHE A 203 16.32 12.38 11.75
CA PHE A 203 15.03 12.98 12.04
C PHE A 203 14.94 14.41 11.50
N ASN A 204 13.92 14.64 10.67
CA ASN A 204 13.67 15.96 10.07
C ASN A 204 12.32 16.51 10.52
N ARG A 205 12.30 17.73 11.09
CA ARG A 205 11.06 18.33 11.60
C ARG A 205 10.04 18.71 10.50
N PHE A 206 10.52 19.11 9.33
CA PHE A 206 9.69 19.72 8.28
C PHE A 206 9.73 18.98 6.93
N THR A 207 10.66 18.03 6.78
CA THR A 207 10.88 17.26 5.55
C THR A 207 10.80 15.77 5.84
N LYS A 208 10.84 14.95 4.79
CA LYS A 208 10.96 13.50 4.96
C LYS A 208 12.29 13.19 5.66
N HIS A 209 12.27 12.22 6.57
CA HIS A 209 13.46 11.76 7.26
C HIS A 209 14.40 11.05 6.27
N ASP A 210 15.69 11.32 6.37
CA ASP A 210 16.69 10.78 5.47
C ASP A 210 17.30 9.50 6.04
N ILE A 211 17.56 8.51 5.20
CA ILE A 211 18.20 7.26 5.66
C ILE A 211 19.72 7.44 5.61
N ILE A 212 20.36 7.35 6.77
CA ILE A 212 21.82 7.39 6.91
C ILE A 212 22.41 6.09 6.36
N GLY A 213 21.89 4.95 6.82
CA GLY A 213 22.32 3.62 6.39
C GLY A 213 21.55 2.50 7.09
N GLU A 214 21.87 1.26 6.73
CA GLU A 214 21.22 0.08 7.31
C GLU A 214 22.19 -1.05 7.62
N VAL A 215 21.82 -1.86 8.61
CA VAL A 215 22.41 -3.18 8.88
C VAL A 215 21.34 -4.23 8.59
N ARG A 216 21.67 -5.21 7.75
CA ARG A 216 20.79 -6.35 7.43
C ARG A 216 21.48 -7.64 7.84
N LEU A 217 20.78 -8.43 8.65
CA LEU A 217 21.31 -9.66 9.24
C LEU A 217 20.37 -10.82 8.91
N PRO A 218 20.68 -11.62 7.88
CA PRO A 218 19.96 -12.86 7.61
C PRO A 218 20.13 -13.80 8.81
N LEU A 219 19.07 -14.08 9.55
CA LEU A 219 19.16 -14.83 10.80
C LEU A 219 19.61 -16.28 10.56
N ALA A 220 19.41 -16.83 9.35
CA ALA A 220 19.98 -18.12 8.94
C ALA A 220 21.51 -18.19 9.05
N SER A 221 22.20 -17.06 8.87
CA SER A 221 23.67 -16.98 8.91
C SER A 221 24.23 -16.70 10.31
N VAL A 222 23.34 -16.49 11.30
CA VAL A 222 23.70 -16.02 12.63
C VAL A 222 23.56 -17.16 13.64
N SER A 223 24.60 -17.43 14.42
CA SER A 223 24.59 -18.47 15.45
C SER A 223 23.86 -17.98 16.72
N LEU A 224 22.54 -18.11 16.76
CA LEU A 224 21.68 -17.65 17.87
C LEU A 224 21.78 -18.49 19.16
N GLN A 225 22.76 -19.39 19.27
CA GLN A 225 22.98 -20.22 20.48
C GLN A 225 23.56 -19.40 21.65
N HIS A 226 24.28 -18.32 21.34
CA HIS A 226 24.92 -17.46 22.32
C HIS A 226 24.44 -16.01 22.10
N VAL A 227 24.55 -15.20 23.16
CA VAL A 227 24.33 -13.76 23.04
C VAL A 227 25.42 -13.20 22.14
N ILE A 228 25.01 -12.52 21.07
CA ILE A 228 25.91 -11.85 20.13
C ILE A 228 25.91 -10.37 20.50
N GLU A 229 27.08 -9.78 20.58
CA GLU A 229 27.24 -8.32 20.65
C GLU A 229 28.41 -7.92 19.76
N GLN A 230 28.14 -7.15 18.71
CA GLN A 230 29.16 -6.78 17.73
C GLN A 230 28.86 -5.47 17.03
N TRP A 231 29.90 -4.92 16.41
CA TRP A 231 29.82 -3.78 15.50
C TRP A 231 29.58 -4.25 14.07
N SER A 232 28.77 -3.49 13.32
CA SER A 232 28.61 -3.65 11.88
C SER A 232 28.68 -2.30 11.19
N ASP A 233 29.36 -2.25 10.05
CA ASP A 233 29.34 -1.10 9.16
C ASP A 233 27.95 -0.88 8.57
N LEU A 234 27.58 0.38 8.37
CA LEU A 234 26.31 0.76 7.77
C LEU A 234 26.39 0.72 6.25
N ALA A 235 25.52 -0.08 5.64
CA ALA A 235 25.37 -0.17 4.19
C ALA A 235 24.46 0.94 3.66
N VAL A 236 24.50 1.15 2.35
CA VAL A 236 23.52 1.97 1.63
C VAL A 236 22.15 1.32 1.78
N ALA A 237 21.16 2.08 2.24
CA ALA A 237 19.83 1.54 2.43
C ALA A 237 19.16 1.16 1.10
N SER A 238 18.60 -0.05 1.08
CA SER A 238 17.83 -0.57 -0.03
C SER A 238 16.59 0.30 -0.25
N LYS A 239 16.37 0.80 -1.48
CA LYS A 239 15.18 1.60 -1.80
C LYS A 239 13.95 0.70 -1.78
N VAL A 240 13.16 0.81 -0.70
CA VAL A 240 11.85 0.18 -0.49
C VAL A 240 11.94 -1.34 -0.41
N GLU A 241 11.81 -1.89 0.79
CA GLU A 241 11.46 -3.30 0.93
C GLU A 241 10.00 -3.48 0.47
N GLU A 242 9.83 -4.15 -0.68
CA GLU A 242 8.52 -4.67 -1.06
C GLU A 242 8.27 -5.94 -0.26
N GLU A 243 7.20 -5.95 0.55
CA GLU A 243 6.72 -7.16 1.21
C GLU A 243 6.55 -8.27 0.15
N GLN A 244 7.30 -9.36 0.27
CA GLN A 244 7.16 -10.51 -0.62
C GLN A 244 5.92 -11.31 -0.22
N LEU A 245 4.77 -10.94 -0.78
CA LEU A 245 3.48 -11.59 -0.50
C LEU A 245 3.22 -12.83 -1.37
N GLY A 246 4.11 -13.07 -2.35
CA GLY A 246 4.06 -14.17 -3.30
C GLY A 246 3.53 -13.78 -4.67
N GLU A 247 3.44 -14.78 -5.55
CA GLU A 247 3.00 -14.60 -6.93
C GLU A 247 1.83 -15.53 -7.25
N ILE A 248 0.91 -15.06 -8.09
CA ILE A 248 -0.26 -15.82 -8.53
C ILE A 248 -0.32 -15.86 -10.06
N CYS A 249 -0.61 -17.04 -10.60
CA CYS A 249 -0.84 -17.29 -12.01
C CYS A 249 -2.33 -17.48 -12.26
N PHE A 250 -2.89 -16.72 -13.20
CA PHE A 250 -4.26 -16.88 -13.63
C PHE A 250 -4.40 -16.54 -15.11
N SER A 251 -5.43 -17.10 -15.73
CA SER A 251 -5.80 -16.79 -17.10
C SER A 251 -7.03 -15.91 -17.20
N LEU A 252 -6.97 -14.94 -18.12
CA LEU A 252 -8.10 -14.13 -18.53
C LEU A 252 -8.53 -14.43 -19.97
N ARG A 253 -9.83 -14.42 -20.21
CA ARG A 253 -10.43 -14.54 -21.54
C ARG A 253 -11.72 -13.72 -21.59
N TYR A 254 -11.85 -12.87 -22.61
CA TYR A 254 -13.07 -12.13 -22.85
C TYR A 254 -13.67 -12.44 -24.23
N VAL A 255 -14.99 -12.62 -24.27
CA VAL A 255 -15.77 -12.82 -25.50
C VAL A 255 -16.78 -11.69 -25.63
N PRO A 256 -16.52 -10.68 -26.48
CA PRO A 256 -17.39 -9.52 -26.62
C PRO A 256 -18.82 -9.86 -27.09
N SER A 257 -18.95 -10.84 -28.00
CA SER A 257 -20.25 -11.22 -28.57
C SER A 257 -21.24 -11.77 -27.55
N THR A 258 -20.76 -12.40 -26.48
CA THR A 258 -21.59 -12.97 -25.41
C THR A 258 -21.46 -12.19 -24.10
N GLY A 259 -20.60 -11.17 -24.04
CA GLY A 259 -20.26 -10.46 -22.80
C GLY A 259 -19.71 -11.37 -21.70
N LYS A 260 -18.98 -12.44 -22.05
CA LYS A 260 -18.48 -13.42 -21.06
C LYS A 260 -17.02 -13.12 -20.75
N LEU A 261 -16.75 -12.82 -19.48
CA LEU A 261 -15.40 -12.72 -18.92
C LEU A 261 -15.10 -13.98 -18.11
N THR A 262 -14.10 -14.72 -18.54
CA THR A 262 -13.62 -15.94 -17.86
C THR A 262 -12.32 -15.63 -17.15
N VAL A 263 -12.26 -15.96 -15.87
CA VAL A 263 -11.07 -15.89 -15.01
C VAL A 263 -10.77 -17.30 -14.52
N LEU A 264 -9.63 -17.86 -14.92
CA LEU A 264 -9.16 -19.18 -14.48
C LEU A 264 -8.02 -18.99 -13.50
N ILE A 265 -8.24 -19.31 -12.22
CA ILE A 265 -7.17 -19.28 -11.22
C ILE A 265 -6.38 -20.59 -11.34
N LEU A 266 -5.11 -20.50 -11.73
CA LEU A 266 -4.26 -21.66 -11.99
C LEU A 266 -3.57 -22.09 -10.71
N GLU A 267 -2.59 -21.32 -10.27
CA GLU A 267 -1.74 -21.63 -9.13
C GLU A 267 -1.13 -20.37 -8.51
N ALA A 268 -0.59 -20.50 -7.31
CA ALA A 268 0.26 -19.48 -6.70
C ALA A 268 1.55 -20.12 -6.18
N LYS A 269 2.58 -19.30 -5.95
CA LYS A 269 3.86 -19.76 -5.40
C LYS A 269 4.47 -18.71 -4.49
N LYS A 270 5.31 -19.18 -3.56
CA LYS A 270 6.02 -18.33 -2.59
C LYS A 270 5.07 -17.39 -1.84
N LEU A 271 3.86 -17.85 -1.53
CA LEU A 271 2.93 -17.06 -0.73
C LEU A 271 3.54 -16.78 0.65
N LYS A 272 3.21 -15.62 1.21
CA LYS A 272 3.62 -15.28 2.58
C LYS A 272 2.97 -16.27 3.56
N ARG A 273 3.79 -16.78 4.48
CA ARG A 273 3.34 -17.57 5.63
C ARG A 273 2.53 -16.69 6.58
N MET A 274 1.38 -17.19 7.01
CA MET A 274 0.44 -16.47 7.86
C MET A 274 0.18 -17.23 9.19
N ASP A 275 0.31 -18.56 9.20
CA ASP A 275 0.09 -19.37 10.39
C ASP A 275 1.36 -19.55 11.24
N SER A 276 1.27 -19.36 12.55
CA SER A 276 2.40 -19.59 13.47
C SER A 276 2.78 -21.08 13.59
N HIS A 277 1.80 -21.99 13.46
CA HIS A 277 1.98 -23.45 13.64
C HIS A 277 1.86 -24.27 12.34
N GLY A 278 1.81 -23.62 11.18
CA GLY A 278 1.72 -24.25 9.85
C GLY A 278 2.22 -23.30 8.77
N LEU A 279 2.01 -23.62 7.49
CA LEU A 279 2.32 -22.69 6.39
C LEU A 279 1.21 -21.63 6.24
N SER A 280 0.30 -21.88 5.31
CA SER A 280 -0.96 -21.17 5.14
C SER A 280 -1.95 -22.16 4.54
N ASP A 281 -3.24 -21.90 4.72
CA ASP A 281 -4.37 -22.54 4.08
C ASP A 281 -4.95 -21.63 2.97
N PRO A 282 -4.22 -21.38 1.85
CA PRO A 282 -4.59 -20.36 0.89
C PRO A 282 -5.87 -20.66 0.10
N PHE A 283 -6.63 -19.60 -0.15
CA PHE A 283 -7.75 -19.56 -1.08
C PHE A 283 -7.87 -18.19 -1.74
N VAL A 284 -8.47 -18.14 -2.93
CA VAL A 284 -8.51 -16.92 -3.75
C VAL A 284 -9.94 -16.42 -3.90
N LYS A 285 -10.14 -15.13 -3.65
CA LYS A 285 -11.39 -14.41 -3.91
C LYS A 285 -11.22 -13.56 -5.16
N VAL A 286 -12.08 -13.78 -6.15
CA VAL A 286 -12.17 -12.98 -7.38
C VAL A 286 -13.39 -12.05 -7.25
N HIS A 287 -13.12 -10.76 -7.20
CA HIS A 287 -14.12 -9.71 -7.10
C HIS A 287 -14.19 -8.91 -8.40
N LEU A 288 -15.39 -8.71 -8.92
CA LEU A 288 -15.65 -7.68 -9.93
C LEU A 288 -16.08 -6.40 -9.24
N ILE A 289 -15.43 -5.30 -9.61
CA ILE A 289 -15.76 -3.96 -9.17
C ILE A 289 -16.19 -3.19 -10.42
N LEU A 290 -17.39 -2.61 -10.37
CA LEU A 290 -17.93 -1.78 -11.46
C LEU A 290 -18.11 -0.38 -10.90
N ASN A 291 -17.52 0.63 -11.56
CA ASN A 291 -17.61 2.03 -11.12
C ASN A 291 -17.21 2.21 -9.64
N ARG A 292 -16.11 1.57 -9.22
CA ARG A 292 -15.60 1.55 -7.83
C ARG A 292 -16.55 0.97 -6.77
N LYS A 293 -17.61 0.26 -7.19
CA LYS A 293 -18.52 -0.46 -6.30
C LYS A 293 -18.36 -1.97 -6.51
N LYS A 294 -18.28 -2.71 -5.41
CA LYS A 294 -18.23 -4.18 -5.44
C LYS A 294 -19.51 -4.70 -6.13
N TRP A 295 -19.35 -5.57 -7.12
CA TRP A 295 -20.46 -6.05 -7.94
C TRP A 295 -20.70 -7.55 -7.80
N LYS A 296 -19.73 -8.37 -8.23
CA LYS A 296 -19.82 -9.84 -8.15
C LYS A 296 -18.60 -10.39 -7.43
N LYS A 297 -18.75 -11.53 -6.77
CA LYS A 297 -17.67 -12.20 -6.04
C LYS A 297 -17.76 -13.70 -6.26
N LYS A 298 -16.62 -14.34 -6.53
CA LYS A 298 -16.45 -15.79 -6.53
C LYS A 298 -15.20 -16.16 -5.73
N THR A 299 -15.15 -17.38 -5.21
CA THR A 299 -14.09 -17.84 -4.31
C THR A 299 -13.69 -19.25 -4.70
N THR A 300 -12.40 -19.57 -4.64
CA THR A 300 -11.89 -20.93 -4.89
C THR A 300 -12.11 -21.86 -3.69
N SER A 301 -11.81 -23.15 -3.88
CA SER A 301 -11.55 -24.06 -2.78
C SER A 301 -10.33 -23.62 -1.95
N VAL A 302 -10.30 -24.03 -0.69
CA VAL A 302 -9.17 -23.84 0.24
C VAL A 302 -8.17 -24.97 0.04
N LYS A 303 -6.89 -24.63 -0.14
CA LYS A 303 -5.79 -25.59 -0.18
C LYS A 303 -5.07 -25.54 1.15
N LYS A 304 -4.93 -26.67 1.83
CA LYS A 304 -4.41 -26.70 3.19
C LYS A 304 -2.89 -26.78 3.22
N ASN A 305 -2.28 -26.10 4.18
CA ASN A 305 -0.88 -26.16 4.56
C ASN A 305 0.09 -26.11 3.38
N THR A 306 0.01 -25.06 2.55
CA THR A 306 0.87 -24.87 1.38
C THR A 306 1.10 -23.40 1.07
N LEU A 307 2.33 -23.05 0.69
CA LEU A 307 2.68 -21.73 0.13
C LEU A 307 2.70 -21.72 -1.41
N SER A 308 2.48 -22.88 -2.04
CA SER A 308 2.41 -23.04 -3.50
C SER A 308 1.16 -23.82 -3.91
N PRO A 309 -0.05 -23.26 -3.72
CA PRO A 309 -1.29 -23.94 -4.02
C PRO A 309 -1.57 -24.05 -5.53
N TYR A 310 -2.08 -25.22 -5.95
CA TYR A 310 -2.65 -25.44 -7.27
C TYR A 310 -4.18 -25.47 -7.19
N PHE A 311 -4.85 -24.56 -7.89
CA PHE A 311 -6.31 -24.39 -7.88
C PHE A 311 -6.97 -25.00 -9.12
N ASN A 312 -6.60 -24.50 -10.30
CA ASN A 312 -7.23 -24.79 -11.58
C ASN A 312 -8.76 -24.62 -11.58
N GLU A 313 -9.25 -23.50 -11.03
CA GLU A 313 -10.67 -23.21 -10.85
C GLU A 313 -11.13 -22.06 -11.75
N MET A 314 -12.17 -22.33 -12.56
CA MET A 314 -12.69 -21.38 -13.56
C MET A 314 -13.92 -20.63 -13.06
N PHE A 315 -13.89 -19.31 -13.23
CA PHE A 315 -14.98 -18.42 -12.93
C PHE A 315 -15.44 -17.67 -14.18
N VAL A 316 -16.73 -17.78 -14.50
CA VAL A 316 -17.35 -17.02 -15.59
C VAL A 316 -18.23 -15.91 -15.02
N PHE A 317 -18.12 -14.72 -15.61
CA PHE A 317 -18.90 -13.54 -15.27
C PHE A 317 -19.52 -12.92 -16.52
N ASP A 318 -20.78 -12.48 -16.38
CA ASP A 318 -21.44 -11.66 -17.39
C ASP A 318 -21.04 -10.20 -17.22
N VAL A 319 -20.29 -9.69 -18.20
CA VAL A 319 -19.79 -8.31 -18.32
C VAL A 319 -20.08 -7.84 -19.76
N PRO A 320 -21.16 -7.08 -19.97
CA PRO A 320 -21.46 -6.45 -21.25
C PRO A 320 -20.30 -5.60 -21.78
N PHE A 321 -20.13 -5.55 -23.10
CA PHE A 321 -19.01 -4.85 -23.73
C PHE A 321 -18.96 -3.36 -23.40
N ASN A 322 -20.12 -2.70 -23.26
CA ASN A 322 -20.20 -1.29 -22.87
C ASN A 322 -19.73 -1.02 -21.43
N GLN A 323 -19.62 -2.06 -20.58
CA GLN A 323 -19.20 -1.93 -19.18
C GLN A 323 -17.75 -2.33 -18.95
N ILE A 324 -17.11 -3.07 -19.88
CA ILE A 324 -15.78 -3.67 -19.67
C ILE A 324 -14.71 -2.66 -19.29
N GLN A 325 -14.82 -1.41 -19.76
CA GLN A 325 -13.84 -0.35 -19.46
C GLN A 325 -13.91 0.19 -18.04
N ASN A 326 -15.05 0.01 -17.37
CA ASN A 326 -15.32 0.48 -16.02
C ASN A 326 -15.30 -0.66 -15.00
N VAL A 327 -14.90 -1.86 -15.44
CA VAL A 327 -14.78 -3.06 -14.63
C VAL A 327 -13.32 -3.25 -14.23
N ASP A 328 -13.11 -3.42 -12.93
CA ASP A 328 -11.86 -3.90 -12.37
C ASP A 328 -12.05 -5.33 -11.82
N VAL A 329 -11.18 -6.25 -12.23
CA VAL A 329 -11.08 -7.60 -11.65
C VAL A 329 -10.07 -7.54 -10.52
N VAL A 330 -10.51 -7.78 -9.30
CA VAL A 330 -9.67 -7.79 -8.11
C VAL A 330 -9.49 -9.23 -7.65
N ILE A 331 -8.24 -9.67 -7.57
CA ILE A 331 -7.86 -11.01 -7.13
C ILE A 331 -7.19 -10.85 -5.76
N CYS A 332 -7.75 -11.53 -4.76
CA CYS A 332 -7.24 -11.50 -3.39
C CYS A 332 -6.88 -12.91 -2.97
N ALA A 333 -5.62 -13.15 -2.60
CA ALA A 333 -5.21 -14.35 -1.89
C ALA A 333 -5.48 -14.16 -0.39
N TRP A 334 -6.10 -15.15 0.23
CA TRP A 334 -6.45 -15.17 1.65
C TRP A 334 -5.93 -16.44 2.28
N ASP A 335 -5.60 -16.34 3.55
CA ASP A 335 -5.36 -17.47 4.41
C ASP A 335 -6.65 -17.84 5.15
N HIS A 336 -6.91 -19.14 5.27
CA HIS A 336 -8.10 -19.66 5.92
C HIS A 336 -7.77 -20.23 7.30
N ASP A 337 -8.05 -19.44 8.32
CA ASP A 337 -7.92 -19.86 9.70
C ASP A 337 -9.14 -20.65 10.19
N LYS A 338 -8.91 -21.76 10.89
CA LYS A 338 -10.02 -22.54 11.51
C LYS A 338 -10.58 -21.88 12.77
N VAL A 339 -9.76 -21.11 13.48
CA VAL A 339 -10.06 -20.58 14.83
C VAL A 339 -10.12 -19.06 14.81
N THR A 340 -9.18 -18.42 14.12
CA THR A 340 -9.10 -16.98 13.95
C THR A 340 -9.87 -16.52 12.72
N LYS A 341 -9.93 -15.20 12.50
CA LYS A 341 -10.57 -14.63 11.32
C LYS A 341 -9.57 -14.67 10.16
N ASN A 342 -9.98 -15.30 9.05
CA ASN A 342 -9.25 -15.30 7.78
C ASN A 342 -8.53 -13.98 7.49
N GLU A 343 -7.24 -14.07 7.21
CA GLU A 343 -6.39 -12.92 6.91
C GLU A 343 -6.07 -12.79 5.41
N PRO A 344 -6.02 -11.57 4.86
CA PRO A 344 -5.59 -11.38 3.48
C PRO A 344 -4.06 -11.51 3.37
N ILE A 345 -3.58 -12.45 2.56
CA ILE A 345 -2.16 -12.61 2.23
C ILE A 345 -1.72 -11.45 1.33
N GLY A 346 -2.46 -11.24 0.25
CA GLY A 346 -2.09 -10.26 -0.77
C GLY A 346 -3.20 -10.04 -1.77
N LYS A 347 -3.06 -8.96 -2.55
CA LYS A 347 -4.10 -8.48 -3.44
C LYS A 347 -3.51 -7.89 -4.70
N LEU A 348 -4.27 -7.94 -5.78
CA LEU A 348 -4.00 -7.20 -7.00
C LEU A 348 -5.30 -6.88 -7.72
N PHE A 349 -5.24 -5.97 -8.69
CA PHE A 349 -6.36 -5.68 -9.57
C PHE A 349 -5.92 -5.53 -11.02
N LEU A 350 -6.83 -5.86 -11.93
CA LEU A 350 -6.69 -5.67 -13.37
C LEU A 350 -7.87 -4.84 -13.86
N GLY A 351 -7.62 -3.96 -14.81
CA GLY A 351 -8.61 -3.06 -15.38
C GLY A 351 -7.94 -1.97 -16.20
N CYS A 352 -8.73 -1.08 -16.80
CA CYS A 352 -8.21 0.03 -17.59
C CYS A 352 -7.42 1.05 -16.76
N TRP A 353 -7.56 1.03 -15.44
CA TRP A 353 -6.88 1.92 -14.49
C TRP A 353 -5.69 1.26 -13.79
N ALA A 354 -5.38 0.01 -14.11
CA ALA A 354 -4.19 -0.65 -13.61
C ALA A 354 -2.93 -0.05 -14.26
N THR A 355 -1.76 -0.39 -13.72
CA THR A 355 -0.45 0.01 -14.28
C THR A 355 0.42 -1.22 -14.51
N GLY A 356 1.54 -1.06 -15.23
CA GLY A 356 2.53 -2.12 -15.40
C GLY A 356 1.97 -3.42 -16.00
N ASN A 357 2.35 -4.55 -15.40
CA ASN A 357 2.01 -5.89 -15.87
C ASN A 357 0.49 -6.16 -15.84
N GLN A 358 -0.23 -5.63 -14.84
CA GLN A 358 -1.67 -5.81 -14.70
C GLN A 358 -2.44 -5.15 -15.86
N LEU A 359 -2.04 -3.94 -16.26
CA LEU A 359 -2.62 -3.25 -17.43
C LEU A 359 -2.31 -4.00 -18.73
N ARG A 360 -1.07 -4.49 -18.87
CA ARG A 360 -0.66 -5.28 -20.03
C ARG A 360 -1.51 -6.54 -20.18
N HIS A 361 -1.67 -7.33 -19.12
CA HIS A 361 -2.52 -8.53 -19.15
C HIS A 361 -3.96 -8.23 -19.57
N TRP A 362 -4.52 -7.14 -19.04
CA TRP A 362 -5.87 -6.68 -19.38
C TRP A 362 -5.98 -6.25 -20.85
N SER A 363 -5.01 -5.47 -21.34
CA SER A 363 -4.96 -5.00 -22.72
C SER A 363 -4.79 -6.16 -23.70
N ASP A 364 -3.92 -7.12 -23.39
CA ASP A 364 -3.69 -8.30 -24.21
C ASP A 364 -4.97 -9.16 -24.30
N MET A 365 -5.73 -9.30 -23.20
CA MET A 365 -7.01 -10.01 -23.17
C MET A 365 -8.04 -9.35 -24.11
N LEU A 366 -8.14 -8.03 -24.10
CA LEU A 366 -9.08 -7.29 -24.95
C LEU A 366 -8.66 -7.32 -26.43
N SER A 367 -7.36 -7.31 -26.70
CA SER A 367 -6.80 -7.34 -28.07
C SER A 367 -6.88 -8.72 -28.71
N ASN A 368 -6.94 -9.79 -27.90
CA ASN A 368 -7.02 -11.18 -28.36
C ASN A 368 -8.37 -11.81 -27.93
N PRO A 369 -9.50 -11.36 -28.50
CA PRO A 369 -10.80 -11.88 -28.12
C PRO A 369 -10.85 -13.40 -28.34
N ARG A 370 -11.44 -14.13 -27.39
CA ARG A 370 -11.59 -15.60 -27.38
C ARG A 370 -10.32 -16.42 -27.10
N ARG A 371 -9.14 -15.83 -26.94
CA ARG A 371 -7.94 -16.56 -26.51
C ARG A 371 -7.75 -16.42 -24.99
N PRO A 372 -7.63 -17.52 -24.23
CA PRO A 372 -7.19 -17.45 -22.85
C PRO A 372 -5.72 -17.06 -22.80
N LEU A 373 -5.39 -16.06 -22.00
CA LEU A 373 -4.02 -15.61 -21.74
C LEU A 373 -3.71 -15.84 -20.28
N ALA A 374 -2.66 -16.60 -19.98
CA ALA A 374 -2.19 -16.87 -18.61
C ALA A 374 -0.94 -16.04 -18.34
N GLN A 375 -0.89 -15.38 -17.18
CA GLN A 375 0.27 -14.61 -16.76
C GLN A 375 0.44 -14.68 -15.23
N TRP A 376 1.71 -14.60 -14.81
CA TRP A 376 2.09 -14.44 -13.41
C TRP A 376 1.97 -12.97 -12.99
N HIS A 377 1.51 -12.75 -11.77
CA HIS A 377 1.44 -11.43 -11.15
C HIS A 377 1.92 -11.52 -9.70
N SER A 378 2.75 -10.56 -9.29
CA SER A 378 3.15 -10.39 -7.89
C SER A 378 2.00 -9.79 -7.08
N LEU A 379 1.77 -10.34 -5.89
CA LEU A 379 0.77 -9.84 -4.96
C LEU A 379 1.28 -8.57 -4.27
N GLN A 380 0.37 -7.62 -4.04
CA GLN A 380 0.65 -6.37 -3.35
C GLN A 380 -0.10 -6.30 -2.01
N PRO A 381 0.37 -5.47 -1.07
CA PRO A 381 -0.33 -5.28 0.19
C PRO A 381 -1.79 -4.84 -0.04
N PRO A 382 -2.77 -5.46 0.64
CA PRO A 382 -4.19 -5.16 0.43
C PRO A 382 -4.54 -3.67 0.52
N ASP A 383 -3.93 -2.95 1.46
CA ASP A 383 -4.17 -1.52 1.69
C ASP A 383 -3.69 -0.64 0.53
N VAL A 384 -2.58 -1.01 -0.11
CA VAL A 384 -2.04 -0.31 -1.29
C VAL A 384 -3.02 -0.44 -2.45
N VAL A 385 -3.54 -1.64 -2.67
CA VAL A 385 -4.50 -1.91 -3.75
C VAL A 385 -5.86 -1.26 -3.46
N ASP A 386 -6.35 -1.33 -2.22
CA ASP A 386 -7.62 -0.69 -1.84
C ASP A 386 -7.57 0.83 -1.97
N LYS A 387 -6.44 1.44 -1.62
CA LYS A 387 -6.19 2.87 -1.85
C LYS A 387 -6.17 3.21 -3.34
N ALA A 388 -5.51 2.39 -4.16
CA ALA A 388 -5.47 2.58 -5.62
C ALA A 388 -6.86 2.50 -6.26
N LEU A 389 -7.71 1.58 -5.79
CA LEU A 389 -9.09 1.43 -6.25
C LEU A 389 -10.06 2.50 -5.68
N GLY A 390 -9.61 3.33 -4.74
CA GLY A 390 -10.45 4.31 -4.07
C GLY A 390 -11.59 3.66 -3.27
N LEU A 391 -11.41 2.43 -2.82
CA LEU A 391 -12.38 1.74 -1.98
C LEU A 391 -12.26 2.29 -0.57
N LYS A 392 -13.37 2.79 -0.01
CA LYS A 392 -13.39 3.30 1.37
C LYS A 392 -12.90 2.18 2.31
N SER A 393 -11.76 2.39 2.95
CA SER A 393 -11.35 1.59 4.10
C SER A 393 -12.41 1.79 5.17
N HIS A 394 -13.03 0.70 5.63
CA HIS A 394 -13.85 0.74 6.85
C HIS A 394 -12.88 1.07 7.99
N LEU A 395 -12.74 2.36 8.31
CA LEU A 395 -12.06 2.81 9.52
C LEU A 395 -12.74 2.10 10.69
N LYS A 396 -12.07 1.10 11.27
CA LYS A 396 -12.44 0.60 12.59
C LYS A 396 -12.09 1.72 13.55
N LEU A 397 -13.10 2.51 13.93
CA LEU A 397 -13.00 3.38 15.09
C LEU A 397 -12.72 2.48 16.29
N SER A 398 -11.56 2.66 16.92
CA SER A 398 -11.30 2.09 18.24
C SER A 398 -12.35 2.66 19.19
N LEU A 399 -13.21 1.80 19.73
CA LEU A 399 -14.08 2.20 20.82
C LEU A 399 -13.21 2.44 22.06
N PRO A 400 -13.45 3.52 22.82
CA PRO A 400 -12.73 3.75 24.06
C PRO A 400 -13.01 2.63 25.07
N PRO A 401 -12.04 2.29 25.94
CA PRO A 401 -12.26 1.32 27.00
C PRO A 401 -13.39 1.80 27.91
N ARG A 402 -14.27 0.88 28.31
CA ARG A 402 -15.35 1.13 29.27
C ARG A 402 -14.82 1.23 30.69
#